data_AF-A0A963DYW2-F1
#
_entry.id   AF-A0A963DYW2-F1
#
_cell.length_a   1.000
_cell.length_b   1.000
_cell.length_c   1.000
_cell.angle_alpha   90.00
_cell.angle_beta   90.00
_cell.angle_gamma   90.00
#
_symmetry.space_group_name_H-M   'P 1'
#
loop_
_entity.id
_entity.type
_entity.pdbx_description
1 polymer ?
#
loop_
_entity_poly.entity_id
_entity_poly.type
_entity_poly.pdbx_seq_one_letter_code
_entity_poly.pdbx_strand_id
1 'polypeptide(L)'
;TINKMNRISRQILQETGQEPDPATLAKKMEMPEEKIRKIMKISKEPISMETPIGDDDDSHLGDFIEDTATLAPADAAMYSSLRDATGDVLDSLTPREAKVLRMRFGIEMNTDHTLEEVGKQFDVTRERIRQIEAKALRKLRHPSRSEKLRSFLDSEP
;
A
#
# COMPACT_ATOMS: atom_id res chain seq x y z
N THR A 1 -21.78 16.74 18.85
CA THR A 1 -20.48 17.02 19.49
C THR A 1 -19.79 18.25 18.92
N ILE A 2 -19.69 18.40 17.60
CA ILE A 2 -19.04 19.56 16.93
C ILE A 2 -19.68 20.91 17.32
N ASN A 3 -21.01 21.04 17.26
CA ASN A 3 -21.68 22.30 17.65
C ASN A 3 -21.44 22.67 19.12
N LYS A 4 -21.34 21.68 20.01
CA LYS A 4 -21.02 21.88 21.44
C LYS A 4 -19.57 22.36 21.60
N MET A 5 -18.63 21.78 20.85
CA MET A 5 -17.22 22.20 20.80
C MET A 5 -17.08 23.65 20.32
N ASN A 6 -17.75 24.02 19.22
CA ASN A 6 -17.71 25.38 18.68
C ASN A 6 -18.29 26.40 19.66
N ARG A 7 -19.36 26.05 20.39
CA ARG A 7 -19.94 26.91 21.43
C ARG A 7 -18.97 27.14 22.59
N ILE A 8 -18.35 26.08 23.09
CA ILE A 8 -17.38 26.15 24.19
C ILE A 8 -16.12 26.91 23.74
N SER A 9 -15.68 26.70 22.50
CA SER A 9 -14.52 27.41 21.94
C SER A 9 -14.76 28.92 21.87
N ARG A 10 -15.91 29.36 21.36
CA ARG A 10 -16.31 30.79 21.35
C ARG A 10 -16.42 31.37 22.75
N GLN A 11 -16.95 30.61 23.71
CA GLN A 11 -17.05 31.06 25.10
C GLN A 11 -15.66 31.30 25.70
N ILE A 12 -14.72 30.37 25.50
CA ILE A 12 -13.34 30.54 26.00
C ILE A 12 -12.67 31.73 25.31
N LEU A 13 -12.79 31.86 23.99
CA LEU A 13 -12.25 33.00 23.25
C LEU A 13 -12.77 34.34 23.78
N GLN A 14 -14.05 34.42 24.18
CA GLN A 14 -14.64 35.61 24.76
C GLN A 14 -14.16 35.88 26.20
N GLU A 15 -13.89 34.85 26.99
CA GLU A 15 -13.43 34.94 28.38
C GLU A 15 -11.92 35.26 28.47
N THR A 16 -11.09 34.64 27.63
CA THR A 16 -9.61 34.70 27.72
C THR A 16 -8.96 35.54 26.62
N GLY A 17 -9.70 35.91 25.58
CA GLY A 17 -9.16 36.61 24.41
C GLY A 17 -8.29 35.73 23.50
N GLN A 18 -8.17 34.43 23.77
CA GLN A 18 -7.33 33.49 23.03
C GLN A 18 -8.11 32.22 22.67
N GLU A 19 -7.78 31.61 21.52
CA GLU A 19 -8.34 30.32 21.15
C GLU A 19 -7.92 29.22 22.12
N PRO A 20 -8.83 28.28 22.47
CA PRO A 20 -8.52 27.23 23.44
C PRO A 20 -7.66 26.12 22.84
N ASP A 21 -6.64 25.72 23.59
CA ASP A 21 -5.84 24.54 23.30
C ASP A 21 -6.68 23.23 23.40
N PRO A 22 -6.38 22.17 22.62
CA PRO A 22 -7.13 20.92 22.65
C PRO A 22 -7.22 20.29 24.05
N ALA A 23 -6.20 20.45 24.90
CA ALA A 23 -6.22 19.96 26.28
C ALA A 23 -7.27 20.69 27.15
N THR A 24 -7.47 21.98 26.91
CA THR A 24 -8.48 22.81 27.61
C THR A 24 -9.89 22.42 27.17
N LEU A 25 -10.09 22.22 25.86
CA LEU A 25 -11.36 21.72 25.32
C LEU A 25 -11.69 20.33 25.83
N ALA A 26 -10.69 19.44 25.93
CA ALA A 26 -10.85 18.08 26.45
C ALA A 26 -11.40 18.06 27.88
N LYS A 27 -10.83 18.90 28.77
CA LYS A 27 -11.31 19.05 30.16
C LYS A 27 -12.74 19.56 30.23
N LYS A 28 -13.07 20.61 29.47
CA LYS A 28 -14.40 21.26 29.52
C LYS A 28 -15.49 20.45 28.79
N MET A 29 -15.10 19.56 27.88
CA MET A 29 -16.00 18.65 27.17
C MET A 29 -16.09 17.25 27.80
N GLU A 30 -15.29 16.95 28.83
CA GLU A 30 -15.20 15.63 29.48
C GLU A 30 -14.90 14.50 28.48
N MET A 31 -14.02 14.78 27.53
CA MET A 31 -13.62 13.84 26.49
C MET A 31 -12.09 13.70 26.44
N PRO A 32 -11.54 12.54 26.03
CA PRO A 32 -10.12 12.39 25.78
C PRO A 32 -9.61 13.40 24.74
N GLU A 33 -8.43 13.97 24.97
CA GLU A 33 -7.81 14.94 24.07
C GLU A 33 -7.64 14.41 22.64
N GLU A 34 -7.30 13.12 22.50
CA GLU A 34 -7.17 12.47 21.20
C GLU A 34 -8.48 12.53 20.38
N LYS A 35 -9.63 12.40 21.04
CA LYS A 35 -10.94 12.54 20.38
C LYS A 35 -11.20 13.98 19.97
N ILE A 36 -10.81 14.96 20.79
CA ILE A 36 -10.93 16.39 20.44
C ILE A 36 -10.07 16.71 19.21
N ARG A 37 -8.81 16.27 19.17
CA ARG A 37 -7.92 16.46 18.01
C ARG A 37 -8.51 15.85 16.72
N LYS A 38 -9.09 14.65 16.80
CA LYS A 38 -9.77 14.02 15.66
C LYS A 38 -10.99 14.83 15.20
N ILE A 39 -11.83 15.28 16.14
CA ILE A 39 -13.01 16.09 15.82
C ILE A 39 -12.60 17.43 15.18
N MET A 40 -11.59 18.11 15.71
CA MET A 40 -11.05 19.35 15.14
C MET A 40 -10.49 19.14 13.73
N LYS A 41 -9.88 17.98 13.44
CA LYS A 41 -9.39 17.65 12.09
C LYS A 41 -10.53 17.43 11.10
N ILE A 42 -11.61 16.76 11.52
CA ILE A 42 -12.78 16.45 10.68
C ILE A 42 -13.66 17.69 10.45
N SER A 43 -13.74 18.60 11.42
CA SER A 43 -14.58 19.79 11.33
C SER A 43 -14.03 20.88 10.41
N LYS A 44 -12.80 20.74 9.89
CA LYS A 44 -12.25 21.68 8.91
C LYS A 44 -12.97 21.49 7.58
N GLU A 45 -13.42 22.58 6.99
CA GLU A 45 -13.99 22.54 5.64
C GLU A 45 -12.88 22.24 4.62
N PRO A 46 -13.18 21.44 3.58
CA PRO A 46 -12.23 21.19 2.50
C PRO A 46 -11.91 22.51 1.79
N ILE A 47 -10.64 22.67 1.41
CA ILE A 47 -10.19 23.83 0.65
C ILE A 47 -10.46 23.57 -0.84
N SER A 48 -10.88 24.59 -1.58
CA SER A 48 -11.09 24.47 -3.02
C SER A 48 -9.76 24.20 -3.73
N MET A 49 -9.77 23.33 -4.74
CA MET A 49 -8.60 23.10 -5.58
C MET A 49 -8.32 24.28 -6.51
N GLU A 50 -9.32 25.12 -6.76
CA GLU A 50 -9.22 26.36 -7.52
C GLU A 50 -8.77 27.54 -6.65
N THR A 51 -8.37 27.32 -5.40
CA THR A 51 -7.80 28.40 -4.59
C THR A 51 -6.46 28.83 -5.23
N PRO A 52 -6.31 30.10 -5.68
CA PRO A 52 -5.08 30.57 -6.29
C PRO A 52 -3.95 30.54 -5.27
N ILE A 53 -2.75 30.18 -5.72
CA ILE A 53 -1.53 30.12 -4.91
C ILE A 53 -0.46 31.00 -5.54
N GLY A 54 0.08 31.92 -4.74
CA GLY A 54 1.09 32.88 -5.20
C GLY A 54 0.48 34.13 -5.85
N ASP A 55 1.35 34.95 -6.44
CA ASP A 55 0.96 36.18 -7.14
C ASP A 55 0.70 35.94 -8.65
N ASP A 56 0.97 34.72 -9.15
CA ASP A 56 0.72 34.33 -10.53
C ASP A 56 -0.72 33.79 -10.67
N ASP A 57 -1.55 34.49 -11.43
CA ASP A 57 -2.99 34.19 -11.64
C ASP A 57 -3.28 32.81 -12.27
N ASP A 58 -2.25 32.12 -12.77
CA ASP A 58 -2.38 30.81 -13.43
C ASP A 58 -2.14 29.61 -12.50
N SER A 59 -1.68 29.82 -11.26
CA SER A 59 -1.34 28.71 -10.34
C SER A 59 -2.42 28.46 -9.30
N HIS A 60 -3.01 27.25 -9.30
CA HIS A 60 -4.04 26.84 -8.36
C HIS A 60 -3.52 25.77 -7.40
N LEU A 61 -4.13 25.67 -6.21
CA LEU A 61 -3.76 24.65 -5.21
C LEU A 61 -3.79 23.22 -5.79
N GLY A 62 -4.73 22.92 -6.69
CA GLY A 62 -4.85 21.61 -7.34
C GLY A 62 -3.64 21.23 -8.20
N ASP A 63 -2.93 22.20 -8.76
CA ASP A 63 -1.79 21.94 -9.66
C ASP A 63 -0.58 21.35 -8.93
N PHE A 64 -0.54 21.49 -7.60
CA PHE A 64 0.52 20.97 -6.73
C PHE A 64 0.19 19.62 -6.09
N ILE A 65 -0.99 19.07 -6.35
CA ILE A 65 -1.38 17.76 -5.82
C ILE A 65 -0.90 16.68 -6.79
N GLU A 66 0.18 16.01 -6.42
CA GLU A 66 0.66 14.86 -7.17
C GLU A 66 -0.32 13.69 -7.10
N ASP A 67 -0.44 12.97 -8.23
CA ASP A 67 -1.16 11.70 -8.26
C ASP A 67 -0.26 10.59 -7.71
N THR A 68 -0.52 10.18 -6.47
CA THR A 68 0.17 9.05 -5.83
C THR A 68 -0.45 7.68 -6.15
N ALA A 69 -1.59 7.65 -6.86
CA ALA A 69 -2.28 6.41 -7.21
C ALA A 69 -1.77 5.82 -8.53
N THR A 70 -1.32 6.67 -9.45
CA THR A 70 -0.78 6.22 -10.74
C THR A 70 0.67 5.76 -10.59
N LEU A 71 0.92 4.54 -11.06
CA LEU A 71 2.27 3.98 -11.09
C LEU A 71 3.14 4.73 -12.10
N ALA A 72 4.36 5.12 -11.73
CA ALA A 72 5.25 5.82 -12.64
C ALA A 72 5.59 4.93 -13.86
N PRO A 73 5.77 5.49 -15.06
CA PRO A 73 6.09 4.71 -16.25
C PRO A 73 7.36 3.85 -16.11
N ALA A 74 8.35 4.36 -15.36
CA ALA A 74 9.58 3.63 -15.07
C ALA A 74 9.31 2.38 -14.21
N ASP A 75 8.49 2.53 -13.16
CA ASP A 75 8.09 1.43 -12.29
C ASP A 75 7.25 0.42 -13.08
N ALA A 76 6.30 0.88 -13.89
CA ALA A 76 5.50 0.03 -14.76
C ALA A 76 6.37 -0.84 -15.69
N ALA A 77 7.39 -0.22 -16.32
CA ALA A 77 8.34 -0.94 -17.16
C ALA A 77 9.18 -1.95 -16.36
N MET A 78 9.60 -1.60 -15.15
CA MET A 78 10.31 -2.51 -14.24
C MET A 78 9.43 -3.71 -13.86
N TYR A 79 8.17 -3.49 -13.47
CA TYR A 79 7.23 -4.56 -13.14
C TYR A 79 6.96 -5.49 -14.33
N SER A 80 6.81 -4.94 -15.54
CA SER A 80 6.69 -5.74 -16.77
C SER A 80 7.94 -6.59 -16.99
N SER A 81 9.12 -5.98 -16.85
CA SER A 81 10.41 -6.68 -17.02
C SER A 81 10.60 -7.79 -15.98
N LEU A 82 10.19 -7.54 -14.73
CA LEU A 82 10.22 -8.53 -13.65
C LEU A 82 9.27 -9.70 -13.96
N ARG A 83 8.07 -9.42 -14.46
CA ARG A 83 7.10 -10.45 -14.85
C ARG A 83 7.67 -11.37 -15.93
N ASP A 84 8.27 -10.80 -16.97
CA ASP A 84 8.88 -11.55 -18.07
C ASP A 84 10.08 -12.37 -17.59
N ALA A 85 10.98 -11.77 -16.80
CA ALA A 85 12.13 -12.47 -16.22
C ALA A 85 11.70 -13.63 -15.30
N THR A 86 10.62 -13.45 -14.54
CA THR A 86 10.06 -14.50 -13.69
C THR A 86 9.48 -15.63 -14.54
N GLY A 87 8.78 -15.30 -15.63
CA GLY A 87 8.28 -16.28 -16.60
C GLY A 87 9.40 -17.14 -17.19
N ASP A 88 10.45 -16.51 -17.73
CA ASP A 88 11.63 -17.18 -18.30
C ASP A 88 12.30 -18.14 -17.30
N VAL A 89 12.45 -17.70 -16.05
CA VAL A 89 13.09 -18.50 -15.00
C VAL A 89 12.22 -19.68 -14.58
N LEU A 90 10.89 -19.50 -14.52
CA LEU A 90 9.95 -20.59 -14.26
C LEU A 90 9.93 -21.61 -15.40
N ASP A 91 10.08 -21.17 -16.65
CA ASP A 91 10.10 -22.06 -17.82
C ASP A 91 11.38 -22.91 -17.89
N SER A 92 12.44 -22.51 -17.16
CA SER A 92 13.65 -23.33 -16.98
C SER A 92 13.47 -24.51 -16.00
N LEU A 93 12.36 -24.56 -15.25
CA LEU A 93 12.01 -25.66 -14.36
C LEU A 93 11.29 -26.77 -15.13
N THR A 94 11.08 -27.90 -14.48
CA THR A 94 10.20 -28.92 -15.07
C THR A 94 8.77 -28.39 -15.13
N PRO A 95 7.94 -28.76 -16.13
CA PRO A 95 6.57 -28.26 -16.26
C PRO A 95 5.73 -28.44 -14.99
N ARG A 96 5.98 -29.52 -14.25
CA ARG A 96 5.33 -29.81 -12.97
C ARG A 96 5.77 -28.84 -11.87
N GLU A 97 7.07 -28.54 -11.76
CA GLU A 97 7.59 -27.58 -10.79
C GLU A 97 7.12 -26.15 -11.11
N ALA A 98 7.18 -25.75 -12.39
CA ALA A 98 6.72 -24.44 -12.85
C ALA A 98 5.24 -24.24 -12.53
N LYS A 99 4.38 -25.21 -12.86
CA LYS A 99 2.94 -25.12 -12.59
C LYS A 99 2.61 -25.09 -11.09
N VAL A 100 3.34 -25.85 -10.25
CA VAL A 100 3.17 -25.78 -8.79
C VAL A 100 3.52 -24.38 -8.25
N LEU A 101 4.61 -23.77 -8.71
CA LEU A 101 4.99 -22.42 -8.30
C LEU A 101 4.02 -21.35 -8.83
N ARG A 102 3.64 -21.41 -10.12
CA ARG A 102 2.67 -20.48 -10.72
C ARG A 102 1.35 -20.46 -9.94
N MET A 103 0.84 -21.64 -9.60
CA MET A 103 -0.38 -21.78 -8.80
C MET A 103 -0.22 -21.30 -7.35
N ARG A 104 0.91 -21.61 -6.71
CA ARG A 104 1.14 -21.23 -5.30
C ARG A 104 1.26 -19.73 -5.10
N PHE A 105 1.84 -19.02 -6.07
CA PHE A 105 2.10 -17.59 -5.98
C PHE A 105 1.16 -16.73 -6.85
N GLY A 106 0.19 -17.35 -7.53
CA GLY A 106 -0.74 -16.63 -8.40
C GLY A 106 -0.09 -16.03 -9.66
N ILE A 107 1.06 -16.54 -10.09
CA ILE A 107 1.77 -16.01 -11.27
C ILE A 107 0.99 -16.41 -12.51
N GLU A 108 0.52 -15.41 -13.27
CA GLU A 108 -0.39 -15.57 -14.42
C GLU A 108 -1.76 -16.17 -14.06
N MET A 109 -2.16 -16.07 -12.78
CA MET A 109 -3.46 -16.51 -12.31
C MET A 109 -4.14 -15.39 -11.52
N ASN A 110 -5.47 -15.44 -11.44
CA ASN A 110 -6.23 -14.41 -10.72
C ASN A 110 -6.06 -14.52 -9.20
N THR A 111 -5.72 -15.70 -8.68
CA THR A 111 -5.59 -15.98 -7.24
C THR A 111 -4.48 -16.97 -6.96
N ASP A 112 -3.85 -16.82 -5.81
CA ASP A 112 -2.97 -17.83 -5.23
C ASP A 112 -3.77 -19.03 -4.71
N HIS A 113 -3.12 -20.20 -4.66
CA HIS A 113 -3.73 -21.44 -4.20
C HIS A 113 -2.95 -22.01 -3.02
N THR A 114 -3.67 -22.56 -2.06
CA THR A 114 -3.09 -23.26 -0.91
C THR A 114 -2.42 -24.57 -1.33
N LEU A 115 -1.50 -25.08 -0.51
CA LEU A 115 -0.84 -26.38 -0.75
C LEU A 115 -1.83 -27.54 -0.92
N GLU A 116 -2.99 -27.47 -0.26
CA GLU A 116 -4.03 -28.50 -0.33
C GLU A 116 -4.80 -28.41 -1.65
N GLU A 117 -5.13 -27.22 -2.12
CA GLU A 117 -5.80 -27.00 -3.42
C GLU A 117 -4.90 -27.40 -4.58
N VAL A 118 -3.62 -27.03 -4.53
CA VAL A 118 -2.63 -27.49 -5.51
C VAL A 118 -2.48 -29.01 -5.43
N GLY A 119 -2.46 -29.59 -4.23
CA GLY A 119 -2.40 -31.04 -4.04
C GLY A 119 -3.56 -31.78 -4.72
N LYS A 120 -4.78 -31.26 -4.57
CA LYS A 120 -5.98 -31.81 -5.22
C LYS A 120 -5.89 -31.77 -6.76
N GLN A 121 -5.36 -30.69 -7.35
CA GLN A 121 -5.23 -30.61 -8.82
C GLN A 121 -4.14 -31.51 -9.41
N PHE A 122 -3.15 -31.90 -8.61
CA PHE A 122 -2.05 -32.76 -9.03
C PHE A 122 -2.20 -34.21 -8.54
N ASP A 123 -3.35 -34.56 -7.95
CA ASP A 123 -3.63 -35.86 -7.31
C ASP A 123 -2.51 -36.32 -6.36
N VAL A 124 -2.00 -35.40 -5.54
CA VAL A 124 -0.95 -35.67 -4.57
C VAL A 124 -1.23 -35.05 -3.21
N THR A 125 -0.56 -35.57 -2.19
CA THR A 125 -0.67 -35.04 -0.83
C THR A 125 -0.10 -33.63 -0.73
N ARG A 126 -0.63 -32.86 0.23
CA ARG A 126 -0.10 -31.54 0.62
C ARG A 126 1.41 -31.54 0.83
N GLU A 127 1.92 -32.53 1.56
CA GLU A 127 3.36 -32.63 1.85
C GLU A 127 4.18 -32.88 0.58
N ARG A 128 3.61 -33.60 -0.40
CA ARG A 128 4.28 -33.79 -1.68
C ARG A 128 4.41 -32.47 -2.46
N ILE A 129 3.39 -31.61 -2.46
CA ILE A 129 3.48 -30.27 -3.06
C ILE A 129 4.53 -29.43 -2.33
N ARG A 130 4.56 -29.46 -1.00
CA ARG A 130 5.56 -28.74 -0.19
C ARG A 130 7.00 -29.13 -0.56
N GLN A 131 7.24 -30.43 -0.77
CA GLN A 131 8.55 -30.93 -1.21
C GLN A 131 8.92 -30.45 -2.62
N ILE A 132 7.96 -30.45 -3.55
CA ILE A 132 8.17 -29.97 -4.92
C ILE A 132 8.52 -28.48 -4.91
N GLU A 133 7.78 -27.68 -4.13
CA GLU A 133 8.05 -26.25 -3.94
C GLU A 133 9.45 -26.01 -3.39
N ALA A 134 9.82 -26.66 -2.29
CA ALA A 134 11.15 -26.52 -1.68
C ALA A 134 12.28 -26.91 -2.65
N LYS A 135 12.06 -27.96 -3.45
CA LYS A 135 13.02 -28.40 -4.47
C LYS A 135 13.14 -27.39 -5.61
N ALA A 136 12.01 -26.85 -6.08
CA ALA A 136 11.98 -25.85 -7.15
C ALA A 136 12.67 -24.54 -6.69
N LEU A 137 12.34 -24.03 -5.49
CA LEU A 137 13.00 -22.86 -4.91
C LEU A 137 14.51 -23.07 -4.73
N ARG A 138 14.93 -24.27 -4.31
CA ARG A 138 16.36 -24.62 -4.23
C ARG A 138 17.06 -24.55 -5.60
N LYS A 139 16.40 -24.97 -6.69
CA LYS A 139 16.93 -24.85 -8.06
C LYS A 139 17.00 -23.39 -8.50
N LEU A 140 15.99 -22.59 -8.19
CA LEU A 140 15.95 -21.17 -8.52
C LEU A 140 17.02 -20.35 -7.79
N ARG A 141 17.42 -20.77 -6.58
CA ARG A 141 18.52 -20.14 -5.83
C ARG A 141 19.91 -20.33 -6.45
N HIS A 142 20.08 -21.26 -7.39
CA HIS A 142 21.38 -21.49 -8.02
C HIS A 142 21.79 -20.25 -8.86
N PRO A 143 23.06 -19.78 -8.78
CA PRO A 143 23.52 -18.54 -9.42
C PRO A 143 23.12 -18.42 -10.89
N SER A 144 23.25 -19.51 -11.66
CA SER A 144 22.89 -19.55 -13.08
C SER A 144 21.45 -19.17 -13.41
N ARG A 145 20.53 -19.24 -12.44
CA ARG A 145 19.11 -18.90 -12.59
C ARG A 145 18.74 -17.67 -11.78
N SER A 146 19.34 -17.49 -10.61
CA SER A 146 19.07 -16.34 -9.74
C SER A 146 19.72 -15.05 -10.23
N GLU A 147 20.76 -15.10 -11.07
CA GLU A 147 21.43 -13.89 -11.58
C GLU A 147 20.48 -12.94 -12.32
N LYS A 148 19.58 -13.48 -13.16
CA LYS A 148 18.54 -12.68 -13.85
C LYS A 148 17.53 -12.03 -12.90
N LEU A 149 17.27 -12.65 -11.74
CA LEU A 149 16.29 -12.15 -10.76
C LEU A 149 16.96 -11.27 -9.69
N ARG A 150 18.28 -11.40 -9.50
CA ARG A 150 19.05 -10.63 -8.51
C ARG A 150 19.12 -9.16 -8.84
N SER A 151 19.19 -8.80 -10.13
CA SER A 151 19.19 -7.39 -10.56
C SER A 151 17.92 -6.63 -10.17
N PHE A 152 16.82 -7.34 -9.86
CA PHE A 152 15.57 -6.74 -9.38
C PHE A 152 15.50 -6.62 -7.85
N LEU A 153 16.46 -7.20 -7.12
CA LEU A 153 16.57 -7.07 -5.66
C LEU A 153 17.42 -5.86 -5.26
N ASP A 154 18.37 -5.46 -6.11
CA ASP A 154 19.29 -4.34 -5.86
C ASP A 154 18.64 -2.95 -6.07
N SER A 155 17.33 -2.92 -6.34
CA SER A 155 16.54 -1.72 -6.63
C SER A 155 15.60 -1.29 -5.51
N GLU A 156 15.85 -1.71 -4.25
CA GLU A 156 15.27 -1.00 -3.10
C GLU A 156 16.14 0.23 -2.74
N PRO A 157 15.55 1.43 -2.58
CA PRO A 157 16.24 2.59 -2.01
C PRO A 157 16.54 2.43 -0.51
#